data_AF-A0A955VVI1-F1
#
_entry.id   AF-A0A955VVI1-F1
#
_cell.length_a   1.000
_cell.length_b   1.000
_cell.length_c   1.000
_cell.angle_alpha   90.00
_cell.angle_beta   90.00
_cell.angle_gamma   90.00
#
_symmetry.space_group_name_H-M   'P 1'
#
loop_
_entity.id
_entity.type
_entity.pdbx_description
1 polymer ?
#
loop_
_entity_poly.entity_id
_entity_poly.type
_entity_poly.pdbx_seq_one_letter_code
_entity_poly.pdbx_strand_id
1 'polypeptide(L)'
;MRRALLPLLLAVAPGCDDPGTAGPATIHGGDAAADARVATPDRGVEDAEIFPDALPGCALADGDDDGYGTDPTCEFVDCDDANRSIHPGAYEACNGVDDDCDGEVDEGLNVAVCGLGECRREAPNCLEGKPNRCTPGEPAPEACNGLDDDCDGMTDEGAGADTCGVGACQRQGECQGGQPGTCTPGDPGPEACNGVDDDCDGQTDEGQRGEVVQTSYGELSQRHPPCNGSGQRLGPDCNAAINRLCAARDCMTSGFGPVENSGDVAVLGCVQTVAPAQVSFADLAARHEVCDGSRQRIGPECNAAIHRWCAAQGHVSGFGPIESGPDFVLVACVTPAVAEGVGTRYSVLVTHHPGCNGVQRIGSDCNAAIHRFCAANGFLTGYGPVENSGD
;
A
#
# COMPACT_ATOMS: atom_id res chain seq x y z
N MET A 1 -32.75 -31.79 -25.45
CA MET A 1 -32.75 -31.97 -26.92
C MET A 1 -33.17 -30.67 -27.60
N ARG A 2 -32.25 -29.94 -28.23
CA ARG A 2 -32.54 -28.90 -29.23
C ARG A 2 -31.53 -29.07 -30.37
N ARG A 3 -32.02 -29.21 -31.61
CA ARG A 3 -31.21 -29.19 -32.84
C ARG A 3 -31.38 -27.81 -33.48
N ALA A 4 -30.28 -27.21 -33.94
CA ALA A 4 -30.11 -26.74 -35.32
C ALA A 4 -28.86 -25.86 -35.42
N LEU A 5 -27.89 -26.27 -36.25
CA LEU A 5 -27.17 -25.41 -37.21
C LEU A 5 -26.18 -26.27 -38.03
N LEU A 6 -26.34 -26.18 -39.35
CA LEU A 6 -25.54 -26.73 -40.47
C LEU A 6 -26.10 -26.03 -41.73
N PRO A 7 -25.40 -25.85 -42.88
CA PRO A 7 -24.00 -26.13 -43.21
C PRO A 7 -23.20 -24.78 -43.22
N LEU A 8 -22.18 -24.44 -44.03
CA LEU A 8 -21.61 -25.02 -45.27
C LEU A 8 -20.13 -24.62 -45.47
N LEU A 9 -19.46 -25.33 -46.37
CA LEU A 9 -18.09 -25.14 -46.83
C LEU A 9 -17.95 -23.93 -47.79
N LEU A 10 -16.75 -23.36 -47.86
CA LEU A 10 -16.05 -23.27 -49.15
C LEU A 10 -14.53 -23.46 -48.95
N ALA A 11 -13.86 -24.09 -49.92
CA ALA A 11 -12.43 -24.39 -49.89
C ALA A 11 -11.80 -24.15 -51.27
N VAL A 12 -10.55 -23.65 -51.31
CA VAL A 12 -9.51 -23.77 -52.37
C VAL A 12 -8.18 -23.43 -51.67
N ALA A 13 -7.25 -24.35 -51.40
CA ALA A 13 -6.25 -24.98 -52.29
C ALA A 13 -5.06 -24.06 -52.70
N PRO A 14 -3.83 -24.60 -52.95
CA PRO A 14 -2.59 -23.98 -52.43
C PRO A 14 -1.45 -23.69 -53.45
N GLY A 15 -0.36 -23.11 -52.96
CA GLY A 15 0.95 -22.85 -53.58
C GLY A 15 1.67 -21.73 -52.81
N CYS A 16 2.98 -21.72 -52.55
CA CYS A 16 4.09 -22.44 -53.19
C CYS A 16 5.14 -22.98 -52.18
N ASP A 17 6.09 -23.74 -52.73
CA ASP A 17 7.33 -24.34 -52.22
C ASP A 17 8.32 -23.28 -51.63
N ASP A 18 9.40 -23.55 -50.91
CA ASP A 18 10.13 -24.80 -50.52
C ASP A 18 10.95 -24.52 -49.20
N PRO A 19 11.75 -25.45 -48.62
CA PRO A 19 12.18 -25.37 -47.21
C PRO A 19 13.67 -24.98 -46.99
N GLY A 20 14.07 -24.79 -45.73
CA GLY A 20 15.47 -24.51 -45.40
C GLY A 20 15.81 -24.36 -43.91
N THR A 21 15.75 -25.46 -43.14
CA THR A 21 16.32 -25.50 -41.78
C THR A 21 17.85 -25.56 -41.82
N ALA A 22 18.56 -24.63 -41.18
CA ALA A 22 20.00 -24.79 -40.93
C ALA A 22 20.51 -24.01 -39.71
N GLY A 23 21.05 -24.78 -38.76
CA GLY A 23 22.39 -24.54 -38.21
C GLY A 23 23.04 -25.92 -37.99
N PRO A 24 24.29 -26.03 -37.50
CA PRO A 24 25.38 -25.05 -37.50
C PRO A 24 26.64 -25.59 -38.23
N ALA A 25 27.52 -24.74 -38.76
CA ALA A 25 28.86 -25.17 -39.19
C ALA A 25 29.91 -24.05 -39.25
N THR A 26 31.06 -24.30 -38.62
CA THR A 26 32.33 -23.57 -38.72
C THR A 26 33.08 -23.93 -40.02
N ILE A 27 33.76 -22.97 -40.69
CA ILE A 27 35.06 -23.22 -41.33
C ILE A 27 35.87 -21.94 -41.62
N HIS A 28 37.19 -22.14 -41.81
CA HIS A 28 38.24 -21.14 -42.03
C HIS A 28 38.30 -20.56 -43.46
N GLY A 29 38.77 -19.30 -43.56
CA GLY A 29 39.97 -18.92 -44.32
C GLY A 29 39.92 -18.74 -45.85
N GLY A 30 40.72 -17.80 -46.35
CA GLY A 30 41.27 -17.80 -47.71
C GLY A 30 40.82 -16.68 -48.67
N ASP A 31 41.68 -15.67 -48.79
CA ASP A 31 42.19 -15.04 -50.02
C ASP A 31 41.30 -14.40 -51.12
N ALA A 32 41.95 -13.42 -51.79
CA ALA A 32 41.62 -12.67 -53.03
C ALA A 32 40.81 -11.36 -52.83
N ALA A 33 41.36 -10.14 -52.85
CA ALA A 33 42.43 -9.46 -53.63
C ALA A 33 41.94 -8.68 -54.88
N ALA A 34 42.75 -7.68 -55.28
CA ALA A 34 42.55 -6.67 -56.34
C ALA A 34 41.63 -5.47 -55.96
N ASP A 35 41.92 -4.21 -56.30
CA ASP A 35 43.09 -3.66 -57.01
C ASP A 35 43.48 -2.27 -56.50
N ALA A 36 44.78 -2.03 -56.50
CA ALA A 36 45.49 -0.84 -56.09
C ALA A 36 45.76 0.10 -57.27
N ARG A 37 45.76 1.42 -57.01
CA ARG A 37 46.57 2.43 -57.73
C ARG A 37 46.98 3.50 -56.71
N VAL A 38 48.15 3.41 -56.08
CA VAL A 38 49.50 3.71 -56.60
C VAL A 38 49.66 5.19 -56.96
N ALA A 39 50.31 5.92 -56.04
CA ALA A 39 51.22 7.01 -56.34
C ALA A 39 52.37 6.99 -55.32
N THR A 40 53.52 6.49 -55.75
CA THR A 40 54.87 6.72 -55.18
C THR A 40 55.67 7.44 -56.29
N PRO A 41 56.89 8.00 -56.08
CA PRO A 41 57.84 7.74 -54.98
C PRO A 41 58.61 8.99 -54.47
N ASP A 42 59.72 8.72 -53.74
CA ASP A 42 60.87 9.62 -53.49
C ASP A 42 60.63 10.72 -52.42
N ARG A 43 61.45 10.89 -51.37
CA ARG A 43 62.83 10.45 -51.12
C ARG A 43 63.09 10.12 -49.65
N GLY A 44 63.97 9.14 -49.41
CA GLY A 44 65.01 9.33 -48.40
C GLY A 44 66.24 9.88 -49.12
N VAL A 45 66.76 11.03 -48.67
CA VAL A 45 68.12 11.48 -49.03
C VAL A 45 68.85 11.75 -47.73
N GLU A 46 70.11 11.32 -47.70
CA GLU A 46 71.10 11.74 -46.71
C GLU A 46 71.40 13.24 -46.91
N ASP A 47 71.88 13.90 -45.85
CA ASP A 47 72.55 15.21 -45.85
C ASP A 47 71.76 16.47 -46.30
N ALA A 48 71.34 17.25 -45.28
CA ALA A 48 71.40 18.71 -45.17
C ALA A 48 71.15 19.61 -46.42
N GLU A 49 69.92 20.13 -46.56
CA GLU A 49 69.61 21.37 -47.31
C GLU A 49 68.70 22.28 -46.46
N ILE A 50 69.35 23.04 -45.58
CA ILE A 50 68.99 24.35 -45.00
C ILE A 50 67.61 24.94 -45.41
N PHE A 51 66.72 25.15 -44.44
CA PHE A 51 65.59 26.09 -44.59
C PHE A 51 66.13 27.53 -44.70
N PRO A 52 65.93 28.26 -45.81
CA PRO A 52 66.58 29.57 -46.00
C PRO A 52 65.85 30.77 -45.38
N ASP A 53 64.66 30.57 -44.82
CA ASP A 53 63.79 31.65 -44.30
C ASP A 53 63.70 31.68 -42.76
N ALA A 54 64.41 30.80 -42.05
CA ALA A 54 64.66 31.01 -40.62
C ALA A 54 65.55 32.25 -40.47
N LEU A 55 65.07 33.27 -39.74
CA LEU A 55 65.85 34.46 -39.43
C LEU A 55 67.20 34.04 -38.82
N PRO A 56 68.35 34.61 -39.25
CA PRO A 56 69.69 34.08 -38.90
C PRO A 56 70.11 34.25 -37.43
N GLY A 57 69.16 34.52 -36.53
CA GLY A 57 69.32 34.47 -35.07
C GLY A 57 68.79 33.19 -34.42
N CYS A 58 67.75 32.55 -34.96
CA CYS A 58 67.03 31.48 -34.24
C CYS A 58 67.82 30.17 -34.18
N ALA A 59 68.34 29.67 -35.31
CA ALA A 59 69.09 28.41 -35.38
C ALA A 59 70.50 28.41 -34.71
N LEU A 60 70.84 29.45 -33.94
CA LEU A 60 72.03 29.48 -33.07
C LEU A 60 71.68 29.47 -31.58
N ALA A 61 70.39 29.56 -31.26
CA ALA A 61 69.76 29.49 -29.93
C ALA A 61 68.50 28.60 -30.01
N ASP A 62 68.66 27.50 -30.76
CA ASP A 62 67.79 26.34 -30.89
C ASP A 62 68.58 25.21 -30.21
N GLY A 63 68.16 24.81 -29.01
CA GLY A 63 68.91 23.92 -28.12
C GLY A 63 68.59 22.44 -28.28
N ASP A 64 67.57 22.10 -29.06
CA ASP A 64 67.08 20.73 -29.25
C ASP A 64 66.84 20.30 -30.71
N ASP A 65 67.13 21.19 -31.67
CA ASP A 65 67.03 21.02 -33.11
C ASP A 65 65.58 20.87 -33.63
N ASP A 66 64.59 21.58 -33.08
CA ASP A 66 63.21 21.60 -33.61
C ASP A 66 62.91 22.74 -34.62
N GLY A 67 63.75 23.78 -34.65
CA GLY A 67 63.66 24.92 -35.57
C GLY A 67 63.14 26.21 -34.95
N TYR A 68 62.68 26.19 -33.69
CA TYR A 68 62.38 27.37 -32.89
C TYR A 68 63.54 27.66 -31.91
N GLY A 69 63.43 28.73 -31.12
CA GLY A 69 64.52 29.12 -30.22
C GLY A 69 64.18 30.31 -29.33
N THR A 70 64.97 30.52 -28.29
CA THR A 70 64.65 31.46 -27.19
C THR A 70 65.04 32.93 -27.44
N ASP A 71 65.63 33.27 -28.59
CA ASP A 71 66.06 34.64 -28.86
C ASP A 71 64.85 35.58 -29.14
N PRO A 72 64.69 36.71 -28.40
CA PRO A 72 63.58 37.65 -28.61
C PRO A 72 63.54 38.36 -29.97
N THR A 73 64.50 38.10 -30.87
CA THR A 73 64.50 38.54 -32.27
C THR A 73 63.86 37.54 -33.24
N CYS A 74 63.49 36.34 -32.77
CA CYS A 74 62.67 35.38 -33.51
C CYS A 74 61.21 35.87 -33.63
N GLU A 75 60.55 35.51 -34.74
CA GLU A 75 59.16 35.92 -35.00
C GLU A 75 58.16 35.21 -34.08
N PHE A 76 58.49 33.96 -33.72
CA PHE A 76 57.87 33.19 -32.65
C PHE A 76 59.01 32.71 -31.74
N VAL A 77 58.82 32.81 -30.42
CA VAL A 77 59.84 32.50 -29.42
C VAL A 77 59.48 31.18 -28.77
N ASP A 78 60.45 30.28 -28.68
CA ASP A 78 60.28 29.02 -27.95
C ASP A 78 60.29 29.24 -26.43
N CYS A 79 59.43 28.48 -25.75
CA CYS A 79 59.25 28.51 -24.31
C CYS A 79 60.02 27.39 -23.56
N ASP A 80 60.50 26.31 -24.22
CA ASP A 80 61.43 25.32 -23.65
C ASP A 80 62.44 24.74 -24.67
N ASP A 81 63.53 25.49 -24.87
CA ASP A 81 64.76 25.27 -25.71
C ASP A 81 65.51 23.93 -25.52
N ALA A 82 64.89 22.97 -24.83
CA ALA A 82 65.41 21.66 -24.50
C ALA A 82 64.39 20.52 -24.72
N ASN A 83 63.19 20.82 -25.22
CA ASN A 83 62.12 19.86 -25.48
C ASN A 83 61.29 20.16 -26.76
N ARG A 84 61.74 19.61 -27.89
CA ARG A 84 61.15 19.54 -29.27
C ARG A 84 59.65 19.21 -29.44
N SER A 85 58.91 19.08 -28.35
CA SER A 85 57.45 18.92 -28.33
C SER A 85 56.73 20.15 -27.76
N ILE A 86 57.49 21.09 -27.20
CA ILE A 86 57.07 22.40 -26.72
C ILE A 86 57.63 23.40 -27.73
N HIS A 87 56.78 24.05 -28.51
CA HIS A 87 57.18 25.07 -29.47
C HIS A 87 55.95 25.81 -30.03
N PRO A 88 56.11 27.02 -30.59
CA PRO A 88 55.05 27.74 -31.29
C PRO A 88 54.18 26.86 -32.20
N GLY A 89 52.90 26.70 -31.82
CA GLY A 89 51.91 25.90 -32.55
C GLY A 89 52.09 24.38 -32.52
N ALA A 90 52.64 23.83 -31.42
CA ALA A 90 52.59 22.41 -31.11
C ALA A 90 51.14 21.91 -30.85
N TYR A 91 51.00 20.71 -30.29
CA TYR A 91 49.71 20.17 -29.86
C TYR A 91 49.70 20.04 -28.34
N GLU A 92 48.81 20.80 -27.68
CA GLU A 92 48.57 20.73 -26.24
C GLU A 92 48.34 19.30 -25.74
N ALA A 93 49.24 18.84 -24.86
CA ALA A 93 49.04 17.64 -24.07
C ALA A 93 48.65 18.04 -22.65
N CYS A 94 47.68 17.33 -22.06
CA CYS A 94 47.27 17.55 -20.68
C CYS A 94 48.39 17.17 -19.68
N ASN A 95 49.28 18.11 -19.42
CA ASN A 95 50.56 17.92 -18.74
C ASN A 95 50.91 19.08 -17.77
N GLY A 96 50.21 20.22 -17.86
CA GLY A 96 50.43 21.43 -17.04
C GLY A 96 51.54 22.35 -17.54
N VAL A 97 51.84 22.27 -18.83
CA VAL A 97 52.82 23.07 -19.58
C VAL A 97 52.07 23.71 -20.75
N ASP A 98 52.52 24.90 -21.13
CA ASP A 98 52.19 25.59 -22.37
C ASP A 98 53.03 24.89 -23.47
N ASP A 99 52.47 23.87 -24.15
CA ASP A 99 53.21 23.13 -25.17
C ASP A 99 53.26 23.93 -26.49
N ASP A 100 52.24 24.73 -26.81
CA ASP A 100 52.15 25.50 -28.06
C ASP A 100 52.73 26.93 -28.00
N CYS A 101 53.19 27.36 -26.82
CA CYS A 101 53.80 28.66 -26.49
C CYS A 101 52.89 29.89 -26.77
N ASP A 102 51.55 29.78 -26.77
CA ASP A 102 50.63 30.92 -26.92
C ASP A 102 50.42 31.75 -25.63
N GLY A 103 50.74 31.16 -24.47
CA GLY A 103 50.66 31.78 -23.14
C GLY A 103 49.44 31.39 -22.29
N GLU A 104 48.54 30.55 -22.80
CA GLU A 104 47.62 29.75 -21.98
C GLU A 104 48.29 28.39 -21.61
N VAL A 105 47.56 27.46 -20.97
CA VAL A 105 48.09 26.15 -20.52
C VAL A 105 46.98 25.10 -20.55
N ASP A 106 47.24 23.93 -21.14
CA ASP A 106 46.28 22.83 -21.30
C ASP A 106 44.99 23.25 -22.05
N GLU A 107 45.01 24.27 -22.91
CA GLU A 107 43.84 24.79 -23.64
C GLU A 107 43.56 24.03 -24.95
N GLY A 108 42.47 24.39 -25.65
CA GLY A 108 41.95 23.63 -26.80
C GLY A 108 41.46 22.20 -26.49
N LEU A 109 41.73 21.66 -25.30
CA LEU A 109 41.41 20.30 -24.90
C LEU A 109 39.90 20.08 -24.75
N ASN A 110 39.40 19.06 -25.45
CA ASN A 110 37.98 18.72 -25.51
C ASN A 110 37.35 18.51 -24.13
N VAL A 111 36.04 18.72 -24.03
CA VAL A 111 35.23 18.29 -22.87
C VAL A 111 34.74 16.85 -23.04
N ALA A 112 34.63 16.12 -21.92
CA ALA A 112 33.91 14.85 -21.85
C ALA A 112 32.48 15.08 -21.37
N VAL A 113 31.53 14.45 -22.07
CA VAL A 113 30.13 14.34 -21.64
C VAL A 113 29.88 12.92 -21.16
N CYS A 114 29.23 12.75 -20.03
CA CYS A 114 28.92 11.45 -19.45
C CYS A 114 27.56 11.45 -18.72
N GLY A 115 27.01 10.26 -18.49
CA GLY A 115 25.65 10.08 -17.95
C GLY A 115 24.57 10.11 -19.02
N LEU A 116 23.40 9.59 -18.66
CA LEU A 116 22.13 9.69 -19.38
C LEU A 116 21.17 10.57 -18.55
N GLY A 117 20.01 10.92 -19.10
CA GLY A 117 18.99 11.68 -18.40
C GLY A 117 19.47 12.91 -17.63
N GLU A 118 18.95 13.08 -16.42
CA GLU A 118 19.34 14.12 -15.46
C GLU A 118 20.73 13.86 -14.85
N CYS A 119 21.26 12.63 -14.95
CA CYS A 119 22.65 12.31 -14.63
C CYS A 119 23.66 12.85 -15.65
N ARG A 120 23.23 13.48 -16.75
CA ARG A 120 24.16 14.07 -17.72
C ARG A 120 25.04 15.14 -17.05
N ARG A 121 26.35 14.98 -17.20
CA ARG A 121 27.40 15.92 -16.74
C ARG A 121 28.38 16.19 -17.87
N GLU A 122 29.01 17.35 -17.80
CA GLU A 122 30.08 17.78 -18.69
C GLU A 122 31.28 18.18 -17.83
N ALA A 123 32.48 17.71 -18.20
CA ALA A 123 33.72 18.00 -17.49
C ALA A 123 34.86 18.17 -18.50
N PRO A 124 35.82 19.08 -18.27
CA PRO A 124 37.00 19.19 -19.13
C PRO A 124 37.83 17.91 -19.03
N ASN A 125 38.43 17.44 -20.14
CA ASN A 125 39.32 16.26 -20.10
C ASN A 125 40.67 16.55 -19.43
N CYS A 126 41.02 17.82 -19.25
CA CYS A 126 42.16 18.24 -18.45
C CYS A 126 41.72 19.13 -17.29
N LEU A 127 42.37 18.96 -16.14
CA LEU A 127 42.20 19.85 -15.00
C LEU A 127 43.51 19.91 -14.23
N GLU A 128 44.15 21.09 -14.19
CA GLU A 128 45.44 21.33 -13.52
C GLU A 128 46.56 20.36 -13.98
N GLY A 129 46.81 20.29 -15.30
CA GLY A 129 47.83 19.44 -15.91
C GLY A 129 47.63 17.94 -15.73
N LYS A 130 46.39 17.49 -15.50
CA LYS A 130 46.06 16.08 -15.25
C LYS A 130 44.82 15.62 -16.00
N PRO A 131 44.88 14.44 -16.66
CA PRO A 131 43.72 13.82 -17.29
C PRO A 131 42.58 13.64 -16.28
N ASN A 132 41.52 14.40 -16.49
CA ASN A 132 40.34 14.42 -15.66
C ASN A 132 39.29 13.43 -16.19
N ARG A 133 38.39 12.96 -15.32
CA ARG A 133 37.33 12.02 -15.69
C ARG A 133 35.95 12.62 -15.42
N CYS A 134 35.12 12.67 -16.44
CA CYS A 134 33.70 12.93 -16.25
C CYS A 134 33.08 11.83 -15.38
N THR A 135 32.37 12.23 -14.34
CA THR A 135 31.59 11.35 -13.45
C THR A 135 30.11 11.73 -13.61
N PRO A 136 29.21 10.78 -13.96
CA PRO A 136 27.78 11.05 -14.06
C PRO A 136 27.17 11.55 -12.75
N GLY A 137 25.98 12.14 -12.83
CA GLY A 137 25.15 12.37 -11.64
C GLY A 137 24.78 11.06 -10.93
N GLU A 138 24.40 11.17 -9.66
CA GLU A 138 23.81 10.04 -8.93
C GLU A 138 22.36 9.84 -9.40
N PRO A 139 21.93 8.61 -9.70
CA PRO A 139 20.57 8.31 -10.11
C PRO A 139 19.59 8.40 -8.94
N ALA A 140 18.38 8.86 -9.22
CA ALA A 140 17.26 8.95 -8.30
C ALA A 140 16.11 8.03 -8.74
N PRO A 141 15.16 7.64 -7.88
CA PRO A 141 13.99 6.88 -8.31
C PRO A 141 13.08 7.73 -9.21
N GLU A 142 12.63 7.16 -10.32
CA GLU A 142 11.72 7.80 -11.28
C GLU A 142 10.52 8.50 -10.63
N ALA A 143 10.37 9.80 -10.94
CA ALA A 143 9.16 10.55 -10.68
C ALA A 143 8.43 10.82 -12.00
N CYS A 144 7.09 10.79 -11.99
CA CYS A 144 6.28 11.05 -13.20
C CYS A 144 6.37 12.52 -13.63
N ASN A 145 7.44 12.89 -14.35
CA ASN A 145 7.85 14.25 -14.66
C ASN A 145 8.36 14.42 -16.11
N GLY A 146 8.58 13.32 -16.84
CA GLY A 146 9.04 13.32 -18.24
C GLY A 146 10.56 13.44 -18.40
N LEU A 147 11.30 13.13 -17.34
CA LEU A 147 12.76 13.06 -17.28
C LEU A 147 13.19 11.60 -17.03
N ASP A 148 14.49 11.37 -17.14
CA ASP A 148 15.19 10.12 -16.88
C ASP A 148 16.01 10.39 -15.59
N ASP A 149 15.36 10.18 -14.43
CA ASP A 149 15.88 10.48 -13.08
C ASP A 149 16.81 9.34 -12.60
N ASP A 150 16.50 8.10 -12.99
CA ASP A 150 17.21 6.85 -12.69
C ASP A 150 18.39 6.58 -13.65
N CYS A 151 18.36 7.22 -14.82
CA CYS A 151 19.46 7.25 -15.79
C CYS A 151 19.76 5.92 -16.48
N ASP A 152 18.79 4.99 -16.55
CA ASP A 152 18.85 3.79 -17.41
C ASP A 152 18.64 4.08 -18.91
N GLY A 153 18.10 5.26 -19.24
CA GLY A 153 17.84 5.71 -20.61
C GLY A 153 16.41 5.46 -21.12
N MET A 154 15.49 5.05 -20.25
CA MET A 154 14.05 5.16 -20.45
C MET A 154 13.54 6.51 -19.90
N THR A 155 12.27 6.61 -19.51
CA THR A 155 11.62 7.85 -19.03
C THR A 155 10.31 7.47 -18.33
N ASP A 156 10.17 7.83 -17.05
CA ASP A 156 9.05 7.50 -16.17
C ASP A 156 8.75 5.99 -16.00
N GLU A 157 9.71 5.09 -16.25
CA GLU A 157 9.47 3.64 -16.19
C GLU A 157 9.33 3.14 -14.75
N GLY A 158 8.14 2.62 -14.43
CA GLY A 158 7.80 2.30 -13.04
C GLY A 158 7.52 3.53 -12.17
N ALA A 159 7.54 4.75 -12.74
CA ALA A 159 7.05 5.94 -12.08
C ALA A 159 5.57 5.78 -11.74
N GLY A 160 5.27 5.80 -10.44
CA GLY A 160 3.91 5.92 -9.97
C GLY A 160 3.39 7.34 -10.16
N ALA A 161 2.20 7.49 -10.73
CA ALA A 161 1.46 8.74 -10.63
C ALA A 161 0.72 8.83 -9.27
N ASP A 162 -0.04 9.91 -9.07
CA ASP A 162 -0.83 10.16 -7.86
C ASP A 162 -1.65 8.92 -7.43
N THR A 163 -1.65 8.63 -6.12
CA THR A 163 -2.54 7.63 -5.55
C THR A 163 -3.93 8.22 -5.33
N CYS A 164 -4.97 7.46 -5.67
CA CYS A 164 -6.37 7.84 -5.49
C CYS A 164 -7.17 6.73 -4.79
N GLY A 165 -8.34 7.07 -4.27
CA GLY A 165 -9.15 6.18 -3.45
C GLY A 165 -8.74 6.17 -1.98
N VAL A 166 -9.58 5.55 -1.15
CA VAL A 166 -9.37 5.35 0.29
C VAL A 166 -9.50 3.85 0.57
N GLY A 167 -8.89 3.37 1.65
CA GLY A 167 -9.05 1.98 2.08
C GLY A 167 -8.63 0.94 1.03
N ALA A 168 -9.44 -0.12 0.91
CA ALA A 168 -9.30 -1.16 -0.09
C ALA A 168 -9.41 -0.65 -1.54
N CYS A 169 -10.01 0.54 -1.75
CA CYS A 169 -10.11 1.18 -3.06
C CYS A 169 -8.86 1.99 -3.44
N GLN A 170 -7.83 2.08 -2.60
CA GLN A 170 -6.61 2.81 -2.98
C GLN A 170 -5.96 2.17 -4.22
N ARG A 171 -5.68 3.00 -5.24
CA ARG A 171 -4.99 2.64 -6.47
C ARG A 171 -3.88 3.66 -6.74
N GLN A 172 -2.88 3.23 -7.51
CA GLN A 172 -1.82 4.09 -8.03
C GLN A 172 -2.16 4.43 -9.48
N GLY A 173 -2.06 5.70 -9.87
CA GLY A 173 -2.21 6.09 -11.27
C GLY A 173 -1.05 5.60 -12.12
N GLU A 174 -1.32 5.33 -13.41
CA GLU A 174 -0.27 5.12 -14.41
C GLU A 174 0.40 6.46 -14.76
N CYS A 175 1.72 6.49 -14.92
CA CYS A 175 2.38 7.58 -15.62
C CYS A 175 2.34 7.32 -17.14
N GLN A 176 2.05 8.34 -17.95
CA GLN A 176 2.10 8.23 -19.41
C GLN A 176 2.82 9.45 -20.02
N GLY A 177 4.14 9.37 -20.14
CA GLY A 177 4.99 10.38 -20.78
C GLY A 177 5.04 11.70 -20.01
N GLY A 178 5.51 11.65 -18.76
CA GLY A 178 5.67 12.77 -17.85
C GLY A 178 4.38 13.40 -17.35
N GLN A 179 3.25 12.74 -17.58
CA GLN A 179 1.94 13.20 -17.13
C GLN A 179 1.25 12.13 -16.27
N PRO A 180 0.81 12.48 -15.06
CA PRO A 180 -0.09 11.66 -14.27
C PRO A 180 -1.33 11.29 -15.08
N GLY A 181 -1.49 9.99 -15.36
CA GLY A 181 -2.70 9.45 -15.97
C GLY A 181 -3.90 9.55 -15.04
N THR A 182 -5.09 9.27 -15.56
CA THR A 182 -6.31 9.26 -14.75
C THR A 182 -6.30 8.12 -13.74
N CYS A 183 -5.92 8.40 -12.49
CA CYS A 183 -6.11 7.45 -11.39
C CYS A 183 -7.62 7.26 -11.14
N THR A 184 -8.09 6.02 -11.28
CA THR A 184 -9.46 5.62 -10.95
C THR A 184 -9.41 4.78 -9.68
N PRO A 185 -10.11 5.15 -8.59
CA PRO A 185 -10.21 4.31 -7.40
C PRO A 185 -10.76 2.92 -7.71
N GLY A 186 -10.47 1.96 -6.84
CA GLY A 186 -11.13 0.65 -6.88
C GLY A 186 -12.64 0.76 -6.67
N ASP A 187 -13.38 -0.26 -7.13
CA ASP A 187 -14.79 -0.41 -6.77
C ASP A 187 -14.93 -0.74 -5.28
N PRO A 188 -15.88 -0.13 -4.55
CA PRO A 188 -16.11 -0.42 -3.14
C PRO A 188 -16.72 -1.81 -2.92
N GLY A 189 -16.23 -2.49 -1.89
CA GLY A 189 -16.73 -3.77 -1.42
C GLY A 189 -17.89 -3.64 -0.43
N PRO A 190 -18.45 -4.77 0.04
CA PRO A 190 -19.26 -4.79 1.24
C PRO A 190 -18.36 -4.80 2.48
N GLU A 191 -18.62 -3.90 3.43
CA GLU A 191 -17.81 -3.77 4.64
C GLU A 191 -17.71 -5.08 5.43
N ALA A 192 -16.48 -5.50 5.73
CA ALA A 192 -16.17 -6.64 6.60
C ALA A 192 -15.29 -6.18 7.75
N CYS A 193 -15.59 -6.62 8.97
CA CYS A 193 -14.76 -6.29 10.14
C CYS A 193 -13.35 -6.92 10.03
N ASN A 194 -12.38 -6.17 9.50
CA ASN A 194 -11.02 -6.62 9.26
C ASN A 194 -9.95 -5.53 9.48
N GLY A 195 -10.36 -4.30 9.84
CA GLY A 195 -9.47 -3.16 10.04
C GLY A 195 -9.07 -2.44 8.75
N VAL A 196 -9.80 -2.64 7.66
CA VAL A 196 -9.68 -1.95 6.38
C VAL A 196 -11.05 -1.39 6.01
N ASP A 197 -11.05 -0.13 5.57
CA ASP A 197 -12.15 0.53 4.87
C ASP A 197 -12.43 -0.21 3.55
N ASP A 198 -13.37 -1.16 3.54
CA ASP A 198 -13.68 -2.03 2.41
C ASP A 198 -14.71 -1.38 1.47
N ASP A 199 -15.66 -0.59 2.00
CA ASP A 199 -16.67 0.17 1.24
C ASP A 199 -16.22 1.59 0.83
N CYS A 200 -15.03 2.01 1.28
CA CYS A 200 -14.27 3.15 0.80
C CYS A 200 -14.92 4.51 1.07
N ASP A 201 -15.72 4.62 2.13
CA ASP A 201 -16.35 5.87 2.58
C ASP A 201 -15.45 6.75 3.48
N GLY A 202 -14.26 6.25 3.84
CA GLY A 202 -13.25 6.96 4.64
C GLY A 202 -13.32 6.69 6.14
N GLN A 203 -13.98 5.60 6.52
CA GLN A 203 -14.28 5.13 7.88
C GLN A 203 -13.80 3.66 7.94
N THR A 204 -13.64 3.03 9.12
CA THR A 204 -13.16 1.63 9.20
C THR A 204 -14.06 0.74 10.05
N ASP A 205 -14.64 -0.28 9.42
CA ASP A 205 -15.54 -1.32 9.94
C ASP A 205 -16.99 -0.87 10.32
N GLU A 206 -17.50 0.27 9.83
CA GLU A 206 -18.76 0.90 10.30
C GLU A 206 -20.04 0.22 9.83
N GLY A 207 -19.97 -0.69 8.86
CA GLY A 207 -21.10 -1.50 8.39
C GLY A 207 -21.49 -2.63 9.36
N GLN A 208 -20.52 -3.27 10.02
CA GLN A 208 -20.76 -4.51 10.77
C GLN A 208 -21.08 -4.27 12.25
N ARG A 209 -22.28 -3.76 12.52
CA ARG A 209 -22.72 -3.33 13.86
C ARG A 209 -23.26 -4.44 14.78
N GLY A 210 -23.44 -5.65 14.26
CA GLY A 210 -23.84 -6.83 15.04
C GLY A 210 -23.77 -8.14 14.26
N GLU A 211 -23.70 -9.25 15.00
CA GLU A 211 -23.62 -10.62 14.47
C GLU A 211 -24.48 -11.58 15.32
N VAL A 212 -25.11 -12.57 14.68
CA VAL A 212 -25.71 -13.71 15.39
C VAL A 212 -24.71 -14.86 15.43
N VAL A 213 -24.16 -15.14 16.62
CA VAL A 213 -23.07 -16.10 16.81
C VAL A 213 -23.63 -17.40 17.39
N GLN A 214 -23.34 -18.53 16.73
CA GLN A 214 -23.60 -19.86 17.28
C GLN A 214 -22.31 -20.41 17.90
N THR A 215 -22.36 -20.74 19.20
CA THR A 215 -21.25 -21.27 20.00
C THR A 215 -21.73 -22.45 20.86
N SER A 216 -20.86 -23.02 21.69
CA SER A 216 -21.18 -24.06 22.66
C SER A 216 -21.05 -23.58 24.11
N TYR A 217 -21.75 -24.22 25.05
CA TYR A 217 -21.47 -23.99 26.47
C TYR A 217 -20.08 -24.47 26.87
N GLY A 218 -19.49 -25.42 26.13
CA GLY A 218 -18.07 -25.76 26.24
C GLY A 218 -17.14 -24.57 26.00
N GLU A 219 -17.38 -23.75 24.97
CA GLU A 219 -16.61 -22.53 24.70
C GLU A 219 -16.91 -21.42 25.71
N LEU A 220 -18.19 -21.18 26.03
CA LEU A 220 -18.57 -20.20 27.05
C LEU A 220 -17.93 -20.50 28.42
N SER A 221 -17.79 -21.77 28.80
CA SER A 221 -17.13 -22.18 30.05
C SER A 221 -15.64 -21.85 30.09
N GLN A 222 -14.98 -21.70 28.93
CA GLN A 222 -13.58 -21.25 28.87
C GLN A 222 -13.46 -19.74 29.14
N ARG A 223 -14.52 -18.96 28.87
CA ARG A 223 -14.59 -17.51 29.17
C ARG A 223 -15.09 -17.23 30.60
N HIS A 224 -16.00 -18.06 31.11
CA HIS A 224 -16.51 -18.01 32.50
C HIS A 224 -16.99 -19.41 32.97
N PRO A 225 -16.20 -20.17 33.77
CA PRO A 225 -16.44 -21.60 34.02
C PRO A 225 -17.82 -22.04 34.55
N PRO A 226 -18.55 -21.25 35.36
CA PRO A 226 -19.92 -21.59 35.73
C PRO A 226 -20.93 -21.62 34.57
N CYS A 227 -20.68 -20.93 33.44
CA CYS A 227 -21.52 -21.03 32.24
C CYS A 227 -21.13 -22.24 31.40
N ASN A 228 -21.58 -23.42 31.80
CA ASN A 228 -21.21 -24.71 31.20
C ASN A 228 -22.41 -25.58 30.79
N GLY A 229 -23.61 -25.00 30.68
CA GLY A 229 -24.80 -25.68 30.19
C GLY A 229 -25.41 -26.72 31.16
N SER A 230 -24.73 -27.05 32.25
CA SER A 230 -25.21 -27.94 33.31
C SER A 230 -25.39 -27.22 34.65
N GLY A 231 -24.47 -26.33 35.01
CA GLY A 231 -24.58 -25.42 36.16
C GLY A 231 -25.42 -24.18 35.86
N GLN A 232 -25.18 -23.53 34.71
CA GLN A 232 -26.00 -22.42 34.23
C GLN A 232 -26.13 -22.42 32.70
N ARG A 233 -27.31 -22.05 32.22
CA ARG A 233 -27.65 -21.83 30.79
C ARG A 233 -28.03 -20.38 30.47
N LEU A 234 -28.64 -19.71 31.43
CA LEU A 234 -29.05 -18.31 31.36
C LEU A 234 -28.87 -17.72 32.77
N GLY A 235 -28.30 -16.51 32.87
CA GLY A 235 -28.00 -15.88 34.15
C GLY A 235 -26.68 -15.09 34.15
N PRO A 236 -26.22 -14.62 35.33
CA PRO A 236 -25.07 -13.73 35.46
C PRO A 236 -23.78 -14.28 34.85
N ASP A 237 -23.47 -15.55 35.11
CA ASP A 237 -22.24 -16.20 34.68
C ASP A 237 -22.21 -16.39 33.15
N CYS A 238 -23.36 -16.70 32.56
CA CYS A 238 -23.48 -16.77 31.11
C CYS A 238 -23.49 -15.39 30.45
N ASN A 239 -24.10 -14.37 31.06
CA ASN A 239 -23.97 -12.99 30.58
C ASN A 239 -22.48 -12.56 30.53
N ALA A 240 -21.71 -12.89 31.56
CA ALA A 240 -20.26 -12.61 31.62
C ALA A 240 -19.46 -13.42 30.59
N ALA A 241 -19.78 -14.71 30.40
CA ALA A 241 -19.17 -15.53 29.35
C ALA A 241 -19.42 -14.94 27.95
N ILE A 242 -20.67 -14.56 27.67
CA ILE A 242 -21.12 -14.01 26.39
C ILE A 242 -20.49 -12.64 26.14
N ASN A 243 -20.47 -11.75 27.14
CA ASN A 243 -19.82 -10.46 27.07
C ASN A 243 -18.34 -10.61 26.67
N ARG A 244 -17.61 -11.51 27.34
CA ARG A 244 -16.18 -11.76 27.08
C ARG A 244 -15.90 -12.52 25.79
N LEU A 245 -16.87 -13.28 25.28
CA LEU A 245 -16.78 -13.92 23.98
C LEU A 245 -16.96 -12.86 22.88
N CYS A 246 -18.05 -12.08 22.95
CA CYS A 246 -18.35 -11.04 21.97
C CYS A 246 -17.33 -9.90 21.98
N ALA A 247 -16.91 -9.40 23.15
CA ALA A 247 -15.87 -8.36 23.26
C ALA A 247 -14.45 -8.85 22.88
N ALA A 248 -14.30 -10.13 22.54
CA ALA A 248 -13.09 -10.71 21.97
C ALA A 248 -13.26 -11.11 20.50
N ARG A 249 -14.37 -10.71 19.86
CA ARG A 249 -14.55 -10.70 18.40
C ARG A 249 -14.26 -9.28 17.92
N ASP A 250 -13.73 -9.18 16.72
CA ASP A 250 -13.43 -7.90 16.10
C ASP A 250 -14.71 -7.06 15.94
N CYS A 251 -14.59 -5.73 16.06
CA CYS A 251 -15.68 -4.72 16.02
C CYS A 251 -16.81 -4.83 17.07
N MET A 252 -16.92 -5.95 17.77
CA MET A 252 -17.96 -6.20 18.78
C MET A 252 -17.47 -5.76 20.17
N THR A 253 -18.32 -5.04 20.90
CA THR A 253 -17.95 -4.48 22.22
C THR A 253 -18.60 -5.23 23.39
N SER A 254 -19.70 -5.94 23.12
CA SER A 254 -20.46 -6.70 24.09
C SER A 254 -21.42 -7.66 23.36
N GLY A 255 -22.20 -8.42 24.12
CA GLY A 255 -23.26 -9.26 23.58
C GLY A 255 -24.24 -9.76 24.63
N PHE A 256 -25.34 -10.33 24.15
CA PHE A 256 -26.46 -10.79 24.95
C PHE A 256 -26.94 -12.18 24.52
N GLY A 257 -27.59 -12.88 25.45
CA GLY A 257 -28.21 -14.18 25.21
C GLY A 257 -28.09 -15.13 26.40
N PRO A 258 -28.20 -16.46 26.17
CA PRO A 258 -28.52 -17.06 24.88
C PRO A 258 -29.89 -16.63 24.36
N VAL A 259 -29.96 -16.26 23.08
CA VAL A 259 -31.20 -15.92 22.39
C VAL A 259 -31.95 -17.17 21.92
N GLU A 260 -31.21 -18.21 21.53
CA GLU A 260 -31.68 -19.59 21.48
C GLU A 260 -30.67 -20.52 22.17
N ASN A 261 -31.11 -21.68 22.64
CA ASN A 261 -30.19 -22.74 23.05
C ASN A 261 -30.83 -24.13 22.88
N SER A 262 -30.02 -25.14 22.58
CA SER A 262 -30.45 -26.54 22.45
C SER A 262 -29.25 -27.48 22.63
N GLY A 263 -29.38 -28.48 23.52
CA GLY A 263 -28.26 -29.36 23.85
C GLY A 263 -27.07 -28.58 24.41
N ASP A 264 -25.91 -28.68 23.76
CA ASP A 264 -24.70 -27.90 24.08
C ASP A 264 -24.61 -26.57 23.30
N VAL A 265 -25.51 -26.32 22.34
CA VAL A 265 -25.48 -25.12 21.50
C VAL A 265 -26.13 -23.93 22.20
N ALA A 266 -25.49 -22.77 22.10
CA ALA A 266 -26.02 -21.45 22.48
C ALA A 266 -25.89 -20.48 21.29
N VAL A 267 -26.97 -19.75 21.00
CA VAL A 267 -27.00 -18.69 19.99
C VAL A 267 -27.00 -17.34 20.71
N LEU A 268 -26.16 -16.40 20.26
CA LEU A 268 -25.86 -15.14 20.91
C LEU A 268 -26.08 -13.97 19.94
N GLY A 269 -26.42 -12.79 20.46
CA GLY A 269 -26.26 -11.54 19.72
C GLY A 269 -24.99 -10.83 20.17
N CYS A 270 -23.96 -10.77 19.34
CA CYS A 270 -22.82 -9.87 19.55
C CYS A 270 -23.11 -8.54 18.86
N VAL A 271 -22.79 -7.42 19.52
CA VAL A 271 -23.15 -6.07 19.04
C VAL A 271 -22.08 -5.03 19.36
N GLN A 272 -21.99 -4.03 18.49
CA GLN A 272 -21.33 -2.77 18.80
C GLN A 272 -22.24 -1.96 19.74
N THR A 273 -21.67 -1.48 20.84
CA THR A 273 -22.36 -0.76 21.91
C THR A 273 -21.47 0.38 22.36
N VAL A 274 -22.04 1.36 23.07
CA VAL A 274 -21.20 2.33 23.78
C VAL A 274 -20.40 1.57 24.83
N ALA A 275 -19.11 1.91 24.94
CA ALA A 275 -18.14 1.26 25.83
C ALA A 275 -18.78 0.90 27.20
N PRO A 276 -18.77 -0.37 27.62
CA PRO A 276 -19.57 -0.82 28.76
C PRO A 276 -19.36 0.01 30.02
N ALA A 277 -20.47 0.52 30.56
CA ALA A 277 -20.47 1.45 31.67
C ALA A 277 -20.61 0.73 33.00
N GLN A 278 -19.76 1.08 33.97
CA GLN A 278 -19.90 0.64 35.35
C GLN A 278 -20.94 1.51 36.05
N VAL A 279 -22.02 0.90 36.55
CA VAL A 279 -23.16 1.58 37.18
C VAL A 279 -23.38 1.02 38.58
N SER A 280 -23.69 1.89 39.55
CA SER A 280 -23.99 1.46 40.92
C SER A 280 -25.42 0.93 41.02
N PHE A 281 -25.67 0.02 41.97
CA PHE A 281 -27.04 -0.38 42.28
C PHE A 281 -27.90 0.76 42.85
N ALA A 282 -27.30 1.81 43.40
CA ALA A 282 -28.05 3.01 43.82
C ALA A 282 -28.62 3.79 42.62
N ASP A 283 -27.86 3.91 41.52
CA ASP A 283 -28.30 4.58 40.29
C ASP A 283 -29.40 3.80 39.57
N LEU A 284 -29.39 2.47 39.66
CA LEU A 284 -30.45 1.61 39.14
C LEU A 284 -31.68 1.61 40.05
N ALA A 285 -31.52 1.56 41.37
CA ALA A 285 -32.61 1.67 42.34
C ALA A 285 -33.39 2.99 42.18
N ALA A 286 -32.71 4.09 41.85
CA ALA A 286 -33.33 5.38 41.54
C ALA A 286 -34.24 5.36 40.29
N ARG A 287 -34.15 4.33 39.44
CA ARG A 287 -34.94 4.14 38.20
C ARG A 287 -35.94 2.99 38.32
N HIS A 288 -35.66 2.01 39.18
CA HIS A 288 -36.59 0.99 39.62
C HIS A 288 -36.19 0.46 41.01
N GLU A 289 -37.00 0.73 42.05
CA GLU A 289 -36.64 0.50 43.47
C GLU A 289 -36.29 -0.95 43.86
N VAL A 290 -36.68 -1.92 43.04
CA VAL A 290 -36.37 -3.35 43.21
C VAL A 290 -34.95 -3.69 42.74
N CYS A 291 -34.36 -2.92 41.82
CA CYS A 291 -33.00 -3.15 41.32
C CYS A 291 -31.94 -2.48 42.21
N ASP A 292 -31.90 -2.88 43.49
CA ASP A 292 -31.03 -2.30 44.51
C ASP A 292 -29.82 -3.19 44.88
N GLY A 293 -29.62 -4.30 44.17
CA GLY A 293 -28.51 -5.23 44.41
C GLY A 293 -28.74 -6.22 45.54
N SER A 294 -29.78 -6.01 46.36
CA SER A 294 -30.16 -6.85 47.51
C SER A 294 -31.48 -7.60 47.29
N ARG A 295 -32.49 -6.94 46.72
CA ARG A 295 -33.79 -7.53 46.32
C ARG A 295 -33.68 -8.20 44.97
N GLN A 296 -33.07 -7.51 44.00
CA GLN A 296 -32.77 -8.05 42.68
C GLN A 296 -31.43 -7.51 42.17
N ARG A 297 -30.66 -8.40 41.53
CA ARG A 297 -29.43 -8.08 40.78
C ARG A 297 -29.63 -8.24 39.28
N ILE A 298 -30.41 -9.24 38.88
CA ILE A 298 -30.77 -9.58 37.49
C ILE A 298 -32.24 -9.99 37.49
N GLY A 299 -33.01 -9.51 36.50
CA GLY A 299 -34.44 -9.76 36.37
C GLY A 299 -35.14 -8.60 35.63
N PRO A 300 -36.47 -8.66 35.45
CA PRO A 300 -37.18 -7.71 34.60
C PRO A 300 -37.18 -6.29 35.15
N GLU A 301 -37.19 -6.12 36.48
CA GLU A 301 -37.07 -4.82 37.15
C GLU A 301 -35.69 -4.19 36.94
N CYS A 302 -34.63 -4.99 36.97
CA CYS A 302 -33.28 -4.55 36.63
C CYS A 302 -33.11 -4.26 35.13
N ASN A 303 -33.71 -5.06 34.23
CA ASN A 303 -33.74 -4.75 32.80
C ASN A 303 -34.35 -3.36 32.56
N ALA A 304 -35.49 -3.06 33.21
CA ALA A 304 -36.14 -1.76 33.15
C ALA A 304 -35.29 -0.63 33.74
N ALA A 305 -34.60 -0.86 34.86
CA ALA A 305 -33.67 0.12 35.41
C ALA A 305 -32.51 0.44 34.45
N ILE A 306 -31.92 -0.57 33.81
CA ILE A 306 -30.81 -0.44 32.85
C ILE A 306 -31.28 0.26 31.56
N HIS A 307 -32.43 -0.14 31.01
CA HIS A 307 -33.05 0.51 29.86
C HIS A 307 -33.25 2.01 30.11
N ARG A 308 -33.90 2.37 31.22
CA ARG A 308 -34.11 3.76 31.65
C ARG A 308 -32.80 4.50 31.97
N TRP A 309 -31.76 3.78 32.37
CA TRP A 309 -30.43 4.36 32.60
C TRP A 309 -29.77 4.76 31.29
N CYS A 310 -29.69 3.86 30.32
CA CYS A 310 -29.15 4.14 28.99
C CYS A 310 -29.97 5.20 28.25
N ALA A 311 -31.31 5.15 28.34
CA ALA A 311 -32.20 6.15 27.75
C ALA A 311 -31.94 7.57 28.31
N ALA A 312 -31.66 7.69 29.60
CA ALA A 312 -31.30 8.96 30.23
C ALA A 312 -29.93 9.52 29.77
N GLN A 313 -29.07 8.70 29.14
CA GLN A 313 -27.82 9.13 28.50
C GLN A 313 -27.97 9.41 26.99
N GLY A 314 -29.20 9.34 26.44
CA GLY A 314 -29.48 9.55 25.02
C GLY A 314 -29.31 8.32 24.12
N HIS A 315 -29.24 7.12 24.70
CA HIS A 315 -29.22 5.85 23.96
C HIS A 315 -30.64 5.29 23.75
N VAL A 316 -30.82 4.35 22.82
CA VAL A 316 -32.16 3.76 22.57
C VAL A 316 -32.57 2.83 23.71
N SER A 317 -31.60 2.05 24.20
CA SER A 317 -31.82 1.05 25.24
C SER A 317 -30.46 0.60 25.80
N GLY A 318 -30.47 -0.38 26.69
CA GLY A 318 -29.29 -1.15 27.06
C GLY A 318 -29.64 -2.49 27.65
N PHE A 319 -28.62 -3.32 27.85
CA PHE A 319 -28.74 -4.65 28.43
C PHE A 319 -27.67 -4.90 29.49
N GLY A 320 -27.95 -5.85 30.36
CA GLY A 320 -27.08 -6.30 31.44
C GLY A 320 -27.88 -6.81 32.64
N PRO A 321 -27.22 -7.00 33.79
CA PRO A 321 -25.77 -6.92 33.99
C PRO A 321 -25.01 -7.87 33.06
N ILE A 322 -24.02 -7.33 32.34
CA ILE A 322 -23.14 -8.12 31.48
C ILE A 322 -21.97 -8.68 32.30
N GLU A 323 -21.53 -7.94 33.32
CA GLU A 323 -20.72 -8.42 34.45
C GLU A 323 -21.23 -7.76 35.74
N SER A 324 -20.92 -8.31 36.92
CA SER A 324 -21.34 -7.70 38.20
C SER A 324 -20.38 -7.98 39.35
N GLY A 325 -20.11 -6.95 40.15
CA GLY A 325 -19.40 -7.05 41.43
C GLY A 325 -20.36 -7.02 42.64
N PRO A 326 -19.85 -6.79 43.86
CA PRO A 326 -20.67 -6.65 45.06
C PRO A 326 -21.53 -5.37 45.07
N ASP A 327 -21.01 -4.25 44.55
CA ASP A 327 -21.67 -2.94 44.63
C ASP A 327 -21.97 -2.30 43.26
N PHE A 328 -21.52 -2.94 42.17
CA PHE A 328 -21.65 -2.45 40.80
C PHE A 328 -22.14 -3.51 39.82
N VAL A 329 -22.68 -3.04 38.71
CA VAL A 329 -22.92 -3.83 37.50
C VAL A 329 -22.27 -3.15 36.30
N LEU A 330 -21.89 -3.95 35.32
CA LEU A 330 -21.47 -3.48 34.01
C LEU A 330 -22.70 -3.58 33.07
N VAL A 331 -22.97 -2.52 32.32
CA VAL A 331 -24.11 -2.45 31.38
C VAL A 331 -23.63 -2.00 30.01
N ALA A 332 -24.27 -2.49 28.96
CA ALA A 332 -23.99 -2.08 27.58
C ALA A 332 -25.18 -1.29 27.03
N CYS A 333 -24.94 -0.09 26.51
CA CYS A 333 -25.98 0.76 25.93
C CYS A 333 -25.91 0.75 24.39
N VAL A 334 -27.05 0.65 23.72
CA VAL A 334 -27.15 0.58 22.26
C VAL A 334 -27.64 1.90 21.67
N THR A 335 -27.00 2.35 20.60
CA THR A 335 -27.33 3.61 19.91
C THR A 335 -28.38 3.36 18.80
N PRO A 336 -29.03 4.43 18.29
CA PRO A 336 -29.96 4.31 17.15
C PRO A 336 -29.30 3.78 15.87
N ALA A 337 -27.97 3.80 15.81
CA ALA A 337 -27.18 3.26 14.70
C ALA A 337 -27.10 1.72 14.69
N VAL A 338 -27.45 1.07 15.81
CA VAL A 338 -27.29 -0.40 16.01
C VAL A 338 -28.61 -1.09 16.39
N ALA A 339 -29.51 -0.41 17.12
CA ALA A 339 -30.74 -1.02 17.62
C ALA A 339 -31.94 -0.07 17.60
N GLU A 340 -33.13 -0.65 17.41
CA GLU A 340 -34.43 0.03 17.49
C GLU A 340 -35.26 -0.54 18.65
N GLY A 341 -36.04 0.32 19.32
CA GLY A 341 -36.97 -0.10 20.37
C GLY A 341 -38.31 -0.56 19.80
N VAL A 342 -38.53 -1.87 19.70
CA VAL A 342 -39.77 -2.44 19.15
C VAL A 342 -40.77 -2.82 20.24
N GLY A 343 -41.92 -2.13 20.27
CA GLY A 343 -43.05 -2.49 21.12
C GLY A 343 -43.85 -3.67 20.56
N THR A 344 -44.16 -4.66 21.39
CA THR A 344 -45.01 -5.81 21.04
C THR A 344 -45.76 -6.32 22.27
N ARG A 345 -46.59 -7.35 22.12
CA ARG A 345 -47.36 -7.97 23.21
C ARG A 345 -46.99 -9.44 23.40
N TYR A 346 -47.19 -9.99 24.59
CA TYR A 346 -47.05 -11.44 24.80
C TYR A 346 -48.03 -12.26 23.97
N SER A 347 -49.23 -11.74 23.73
CA SER A 347 -50.19 -12.29 22.77
C SER A 347 -49.66 -12.40 21.33
N VAL A 348 -48.60 -11.67 20.96
CA VAL A 348 -47.85 -11.84 19.70
C VAL A 348 -46.65 -12.79 19.89
N LEU A 349 -45.83 -12.58 20.93
CA LEU A 349 -44.62 -13.38 21.20
C LEU A 349 -44.91 -14.87 21.38
N VAL A 350 -46.07 -15.23 21.94
CA VAL A 350 -46.51 -16.62 22.08
C VAL A 350 -46.60 -17.38 20.74
N THR A 351 -46.76 -16.67 19.62
CA THR A 351 -46.77 -17.27 18.26
C THR A 351 -45.37 -17.65 17.77
N HIS A 352 -44.32 -17.05 18.35
CA HIS A 352 -42.91 -17.35 18.04
C HIS A 352 -42.28 -18.34 19.04
N HIS A 353 -42.76 -18.37 20.30
CA HIS A 353 -42.51 -19.46 21.25
C HIS A 353 -43.65 -19.57 22.30
N PRO A 354 -44.28 -20.74 22.49
CA PRO A 354 -45.47 -20.88 23.35
C PRO A 354 -45.21 -20.62 24.85
N GLY A 355 -43.96 -20.72 25.29
CA GLY A 355 -43.54 -20.38 26.64
C GLY A 355 -43.49 -18.88 26.95
N CYS A 356 -43.57 -17.98 25.95
CA CYS A 356 -43.59 -16.53 26.17
C CYS A 356 -45.01 -15.98 26.12
N ASN A 357 -45.79 -16.24 27.17
CA ASN A 357 -47.25 -16.09 27.19
C ASN A 357 -47.78 -15.03 28.17
N GLY A 358 -46.91 -14.16 28.70
CA GLY A 358 -47.29 -13.07 29.61
C GLY A 358 -47.54 -13.48 31.06
N VAL A 359 -47.60 -14.79 31.34
CA VAL A 359 -47.41 -15.34 32.69
C VAL A 359 -45.92 -15.60 32.90
N GLN A 360 -45.30 -16.36 32.00
CA GLN A 360 -43.85 -16.41 31.88
C GLN A 360 -43.39 -15.26 30.96
N ARG A 361 -42.68 -14.31 31.56
CA ARG A 361 -42.36 -13.00 30.97
C ARG A 361 -40.90 -12.82 30.55
N ILE A 362 -40.03 -13.66 31.09
CA ILE A 362 -38.58 -13.71 30.90
C ILE A 362 -38.11 -15.17 30.89
N GLY A 363 -36.88 -15.42 30.46
CA GLY A 363 -36.26 -16.75 30.38
C GLY A 363 -36.01 -17.20 28.94
N SER A 364 -35.43 -18.39 28.78
CA SER A 364 -35.06 -19.00 27.48
C SER A 364 -36.15 -18.88 26.42
N ASP A 365 -37.38 -19.18 26.82
CA ASP A 365 -38.55 -19.24 25.96
C ASP A 365 -38.97 -17.86 25.45
N CYS A 366 -38.81 -16.82 26.27
CA CYS A 366 -39.05 -15.44 25.83
C CYS A 366 -37.89 -14.89 25.03
N ASN A 367 -36.63 -15.23 25.37
CA ASN A 367 -35.49 -14.86 24.55
C ASN A 367 -35.65 -15.41 23.11
N ALA A 368 -36.05 -16.68 22.97
CA ALA A 368 -36.31 -17.31 21.67
C ALA A 368 -37.51 -16.69 20.94
N ALA A 369 -38.59 -16.37 21.66
CA ALA A 369 -39.73 -15.65 21.06
C ALA A 369 -39.32 -14.29 20.50
N ILE A 370 -38.57 -13.50 21.29
CA ILE A 370 -38.14 -12.14 20.92
C ILE A 370 -37.16 -12.19 19.75
N HIS A 371 -36.16 -13.09 19.78
CA HIS A 371 -35.23 -13.31 18.69
C HIS A 371 -35.95 -13.59 17.35
N ARG A 372 -36.87 -14.55 17.36
CA ARG A 372 -37.66 -14.94 16.17
C ARG A 372 -38.62 -13.84 15.71
N PHE A 373 -39.20 -13.09 16.65
CA PHE A 373 -40.04 -11.95 16.33
C PHE A 373 -39.23 -10.83 15.65
N CYS A 374 -38.07 -10.48 16.19
CA CYS A 374 -37.17 -9.49 15.59
C CYS A 374 -36.67 -9.96 14.21
N ALA A 375 -36.25 -11.22 14.07
CA ALA A 375 -35.87 -11.81 12.78
C ALA A 375 -37.00 -11.77 11.73
N ALA A 376 -38.24 -12.07 12.14
CA ALA A 376 -39.41 -11.97 11.26
C ALA A 376 -39.77 -10.54 10.84
N ASN A 377 -39.23 -9.51 11.53
CA ASN A 377 -39.40 -8.09 11.20
C ASN A 377 -38.13 -7.49 10.56
N GLY A 378 -37.16 -8.30 10.13
CA GLY A 378 -35.98 -7.85 9.38
C GLY A 378 -34.77 -7.43 10.22
N PHE A 379 -34.81 -7.58 11.54
CA PHE A 379 -33.65 -7.36 12.41
C PHE A 379 -32.79 -8.63 12.50
N LEU A 380 -31.49 -8.49 12.74
CA LEU A 380 -30.59 -9.64 12.93
C LEU A 380 -31.01 -10.53 14.12
N THR A 381 -31.39 -9.90 15.23
CA THR A 381 -31.77 -10.56 16.49
C THR A 381 -32.44 -9.53 17.41
N GLY A 382 -32.82 -9.92 18.63
CA GLY A 382 -33.40 -9.01 19.62
C GLY A 382 -33.17 -9.50 21.06
N TYR A 383 -33.27 -8.57 22.01
CA TYR A 383 -33.20 -8.85 23.44
C TYR A 383 -34.33 -8.15 24.19
N GLY A 384 -34.68 -8.68 25.37
CA GLY A 384 -35.69 -8.09 26.24
C GLY A 384 -36.48 -9.14 27.02
N PRO A 385 -37.66 -8.78 27.56
CA PRO A 385 -38.23 -7.43 27.56
C PRO A 385 -37.33 -6.44 28.31
N VAL A 386 -37.23 -5.23 27.78
CA VAL A 386 -36.45 -4.12 28.37
C VAL A 386 -37.32 -3.19 29.23
N GLU A 387 -38.62 -3.13 28.94
CA GLU A 387 -39.63 -2.50 29.78
C GLU A 387 -40.92 -3.35 29.70
N ASN A 388 -41.81 -3.25 30.68
CA ASN A 388 -42.95 -4.15 30.81
C ASN A 388 -44.14 -3.42 31.49
N SER A 389 -45.30 -3.38 30.84
CA SER A 389 -46.47 -2.61 31.32
C SER A 389 -47.82 -3.26 30.98
N GLY A 390 -47.99 -4.54 31.30
CA GLY A 390 -49.23 -5.28 31.03
C GLY A 390 -49.01 -6.52 30.16
N ASP A 391 -49.74 -6.64 29.06
CA ASP A 391 -49.57 -7.65 27.99
C ASP A 391 -48.71 -7.10 26.84
#